data_AF-A0A3L7N5C6-F1
#
_entry.id   AF-A0A3L7N5C6-F1
#
_cell.length_a   1.000
_cell.length_b   1.000
_cell.length_c   1.000
_cell.angle_alpha   90.00
_cell.angle_beta   90.00
_cell.angle_gamma   90.00
#
_symmetry.space_group_name_H-M   'P 1'
#
loop_
_entity.id
_entity.type
_entity.pdbx_description
1 polymer ?
#
loop_
_entity_poly.entity_id
_entity_poly.type
_entity_poly.pdbx_seq_one_letter_code
_entity_poly.pdbx_strand_id
1 'polypeptide(L)'
;FAAYAMDEIKKCIPALSFKGCEFASYKVIRAEPRTGDGRRPPKAFTHTSGRITTIWPVKLVLAPLAATAMMNQLQQIPRATHEHIQWPADLPRPELADRPWETATWSPIS
;
A
#
# COMPACT_ATOMS: atom_id res chain seq x y z
N PHE A 1 -13.72 -20.16 3.37
CA PHE A 1 -13.62 -18.69 3.32
C PHE A 1 -14.77 -18.07 2.50
N ALA A 2 -14.99 -18.48 1.24
CA ALA A 2 -16.08 -17.97 0.40
C ALA A 2 -17.46 -18.01 1.08
N ALA A 3 -17.89 -19.17 1.60
CA ALA A 3 -19.17 -19.31 2.31
C ALA A 3 -19.32 -18.32 3.49
N TYR A 4 -18.27 -18.15 4.29
CA TYR A 4 -18.25 -17.19 5.39
C TYR A 4 -18.37 -15.74 4.90
N ALA A 5 -17.62 -15.36 3.86
CA ALA A 5 -17.70 -14.01 3.30
C ALA A 5 -19.09 -13.71 2.70
N MET A 6 -19.73 -14.68 2.05
CA MET A 6 -21.08 -14.50 1.51
C MET A 6 -22.14 -14.38 2.61
N ASP A 7 -22.00 -15.12 3.70
CA ASP A 7 -22.87 -15.01 4.88
C ASP A 7 -22.76 -13.60 5.51
N GLU A 8 -21.54 -13.09 5.70
CA GLU A 8 -21.33 -11.72 6.20
C GLU A 8 -21.92 -10.66 5.28
N ILE A 9 -21.73 -10.80 3.96
CA ILE A 9 -22.31 -9.87 2.98
C ILE A 9 -23.85 -9.91 3.04
N LYS A 10 -24.47 -11.09 3.13
CA LYS A 10 -25.93 -11.21 3.25
C LYS A 10 -26.48 -10.62 4.54
N LYS A 11 -25.77 -10.73 5.67
CA LYS A 11 -26.16 -10.07 6.92
C LYS A 11 -26.18 -8.55 6.76
N CYS A 12 -25.20 -7.99 6.03
CA CYS A 12 -25.13 -6.54 5.78
C CYS A 12 -26.09 -6.06 4.69
N ILE A 13 -26.31 -6.87 3.65
CA ILE A 13 -27.11 -6.52 2.47
C ILE A 13 -28.03 -7.72 2.10
N PRO A 14 -29.15 -7.93 2.81
CA PRO A 14 -29.97 -9.14 2.65
C PRO A 14 -30.59 -9.33 1.27
N ALA A 15 -30.86 -8.23 0.55
CA ALA A 15 -31.45 -8.27 -0.78
C ALA A 15 -30.44 -8.60 -1.90
N LEU A 16 -29.15 -8.73 -1.59
CA LEU A 16 -28.13 -9.01 -2.59
C LEU A 16 -28.19 -10.47 -3.07
N SER A 17 -28.29 -10.66 -4.38
CA SER A 17 -28.20 -11.97 -5.03
C SER A 17 -26.78 -12.22 -5.52
N PHE A 18 -26.27 -13.44 -5.30
CA PHE A 18 -24.99 -13.91 -5.84
C PHE A 18 -25.16 -14.77 -7.10
N LYS A 19 -26.36 -14.81 -7.69
CA LYS A 19 -26.63 -15.63 -8.86
C LYS A 19 -25.72 -15.21 -10.03
N GLY A 20 -24.88 -16.14 -10.50
CA GLY A 20 -23.93 -15.89 -11.59
C GLY A 20 -22.66 -15.15 -11.17
N CYS A 21 -22.45 -14.94 -9.87
CA CYS A 21 -21.21 -14.36 -9.37
C CYS A 21 -20.15 -15.45 -9.13
N GLU A 22 -18.89 -15.04 -9.28
CA GLU A 22 -17.73 -15.84 -8.92
C GLU A 22 -16.99 -15.19 -7.77
N PHE A 23 -16.14 -15.96 -7.10
CA PHE A 23 -15.38 -15.54 -5.94
C PHE A 23 -13.91 -15.94 -6.07
N ALA A 24 -13.04 -15.03 -5.62
CA ALA A 24 -11.64 -15.28 -5.37
C ALA A 24 -11.19 -14.53 -4.11
N SER A 25 -10.08 -14.95 -3.50
CA SER A 25 -9.48 -14.25 -2.35
C SER A 25 -8.02 -13.94 -2.62
N TYR A 26 -7.58 -12.75 -2.22
CA TYR A 26 -6.19 -12.30 -2.38
C TYR A 26 -5.53 -12.11 -1.01
N LYS A 27 -4.46 -12.87 -0.74
CA LYS A 27 -3.68 -12.76 0.50
C LYS A 27 -2.62 -11.67 0.33
N VAL A 28 -2.64 -10.68 1.21
CA VAL A 28 -1.65 -9.60 1.23
C VAL A 28 -1.13 -9.38 2.65
N ILE A 29 0.15 -9.07 2.75
CA ILE A 29 0.81 -8.67 4.00
C ILE A 29 0.98 -7.15 3.97
N ARG A 30 0.53 -6.46 5.02
CA ARG A 30 0.81 -5.04 5.15
C ARG A 30 2.22 -4.83 5.69
N ALA A 31 2.97 -3.92 5.10
CA ALA A 31 4.23 -3.44 5.64
C ALA A 31 3.99 -2.16 6.47
N GLU A 32 4.27 -2.23 7.76
CA GLU A 32 4.06 -1.13 8.71
C GLU A 32 5.18 -1.11 9.78
N PRO A 33 5.47 0.05 10.38
CA PRO A 33 6.36 0.13 11.54
C PRO A 33 5.84 -0.70 12.71
N ARG A 34 6.74 -1.38 13.41
CA ARG A 34 6.42 -2.07 14.67
C ARG A 34 6.02 -1.07 15.74
N THR A 35 4.86 -1.27 16.37
CA THR A 35 4.47 -0.54 17.59
C THR A 35 4.70 -1.41 18.83
N GLY A 36 4.83 -0.77 20.00
CA GLY A 36 5.00 -1.50 21.27
C GLY A 36 3.76 -2.27 21.72
N ASP A 37 2.58 -1.87 21.25
CA ASP A 37 1.27 -2.46 21.58
C ASP A 37 0.71 -3.41 20.49
N GLY A 38 1.47 -3.62 19.40
CA GLY A 38 1.05 -4.42 18.24
C GLY A 38 -0.13 -3.84 17.44
N ARG A 39 -0.63 -2.64 17.79
CA ARG A 39 -1.73 -2.00 17.08
C ARG A 39 -1.25 -1.30 15.82
N ARG A 40 -2.18 -1.09 14.89
CA ARG A 40 -1.89 -0.37 13.65
C ARG A 40 -1.47 1.08 13.95
N PRO A 41 -0.35 1.57 13.38
CA PRO A 41 0.05 2.95 13.52
C PRO A 41 -1.06 3.90 12.99
N PRO A 42 -1.41 4.96 13.73
CA PRO A 42 -2.45 5.89 13.31
C PRO A 42 -1.98 6.87 12.23
N LYS A 43 -0.67 7.08 12.11
CA LYS A 43 -0.03 8.10 11.26
C LYS A 43 1.00 7.48 10.33
N ALA A 44 1.32 8.19 9.25
CA ALA A 44 2.48 7.88 8.42
C ALA A 44 3.76 7.91 9.28
N PHE A 45 4.72 7.10 8.89
CA PHE A 45 6.02 7.02 9.52
C PHE A 45 7.09 7.49 8.55
N THR A 46 8.00 8.31 9.06
CA THR A 46 9.17 8.81 8.35
C THR A 46 10.28 8.96 9.36
N HIS A 47 11.38 8.25 9.14
CA HIS A 47 12.54 8.30 10.01
C HIS A 47 13.81 8.42 9.19
N THR A 48 14.66 9.37 9.55
CA THR A 48 15.95 9.57 8.89
C THR A 48 17.07 9.19 9.85
N SER A 49 17.95 8.30 9.39
CA SER A 49 19.19 7.92 10.09
C SER A 49 20.37 8.18 9.16
N GLY A 50 21.21 9.14 9.52
CA GLY A 50 22.26 9.65 8.63
C GLY A 50 21.67 10.23 7.34
N ARG A 51 22.02 9.63 6.19
CA ARG A 51 21.52 10.03 4.86
C ARG A 51 20.41 9.12 4.31
N ILE A 52 19.86 8.23 5.14
CA ILE A 52 18.83 7.27 4.73
C ILE A 52 17.51 7.66 5.39
N THR A 53 16.48 7.86 4.58
CA THR A 53 15.11 8.10 5.06
C THR A 53 14.23 6.89 4.75
N THR A 54 13.68 6.28 5.80
CA THR A 54 12.73 5.17 5.72
C THR A 54 11.32 5.69 5.88
N ILE A 55 10.42 5.29 4.96
CA ILE A 55 9.04 5.78 4.91
C ILE A 55 8.07 4.60 4.89
N TRP A 56 7.07 4.67 5.75
CA TRP A 56 5.90 3.80 5.69
C TRP A 56 4.63 4.65 5.77
N PRO A 57 3.83 4.76 4.70
CA PRO A 57 2.61 5.54 4.75
C PRO A 57 1.53 4.87 5.63
N VAL A 58 1.61 3.56 5.86
CA VAL A 58 0.67 2.68 6.60
C VAL A 58 -0.77 2.60 6.06
N LYS A 59 -1.25 3.63 5.38
CA LYS A 59 -2.49 3.69 4.59
C LYS A 59 -2.21 4.50 3.32
N LEU A 60 -2.80 4.12 2.20
CA LEU A 60 -2.60 4.82 0.93
C LEU A 60 -2.95 6.32 1.03
N VAL A 61 -4.04 6.65 1.73
CA VAL A 61 -4.48 8.04 1.96
C VAL A 61 -3.43 8.91 2.69
N LEU A 62 -2.49 8.29 3.40
CA LEU A 62 -1.44 8.99 4.15
C LEU A 62 -0.16 9.19 3.33
N ALA A 63 -0.09 8.73 2.08
CA ALA A 63 1.07 8.92 1.23
C ALA A 63 1.47 10.41 1.04
N PRO A 64 0.52 11.36 0.82
CA PRO A 64 0.88 12.77 0.74
C PRO A 64 1.47 13.31 2.06
N LEU A 65 0.91 12.91 3.21
CA LEU A 65 1.42 13.30 4.53
C LEU A 65 2.83 12.76 4.78
N ALA A 66 3.10 11.52 4.36
CA ALA A 66 4.43 10.91 4.44
C ALA A 66 5.46 11.68 3.59
N ALA A 67 5.08 12.07 2.38
CA ALA A 67 5.92 12.89 1.50
C ALA A 67 6.22 14.27 2.12
N THR A 68 5.21 14.96 2.65
CA THR A 68 5.41 16.25 3.33
C THR A 68 6.33 16.12 4.54
N ALA A 69 6.17 15.07 5.35
CA ALA A 69 7.05 14.83 6.50
C ALA A 69 8.51 14.63 6.07
N MET A 70 8.75 13.84 5.01
CA MET A 70 10.09 13.66 4.43
C MET A 70 10.67 15.00 3.93
N MET A 71 9.88 15.77 3.16
CA MET A 71 10.35 17.04 2.60
C MET A 71 10.75 18.04 3.70
N ASN A 72 9.98 18.11 4.78
CA ASN A 72 10.31 18.96 5.94
C ASN A 72 11.60 18.51 6.63
N GLN A 73 11.87 17.20 6.72
CA GLN A 73 13.15 16.68 7.24
C GLN A 73 14.32 17.06 6.32
N LEU A 74 14.16 16.93 5.00
CA LEU A 74 15.20 17.26 4.02
C LEU A 74 15.56 18.75 4.02
N GLN A 75 14.61 19.64 4.32
CA GLN A 75 14.88 21.09 4.43
C GLN A 75 15.85 21.44 5.57
N GLN A 76 15.97 20.59 6.60
CA GLN A 76 16.87 20.80 7.73
C GLN A 76 18.29 20.28 7.44
N ILE A 77 18.49 19.57 6.33
CA ILE A 77 19.79 19.02 5.94
C ILE A 77 20.48 20.01 5.00
N PRO A 78 21.75 20.37 5.25
CA PRO A 78 22.52 21.20 4.33
C PRO A 78 22.51 20.60 2.93
N ARG A 79 22.02 21.35 1.95
CA ARG A 79 22.02 20.89 0.55
C ARG A 79 23.45 20.86 0.04
N ALA A 80 23.82 19.75 -0.59
CA ALA A 80 25.01 19.71 -1.41
C ALA A 80 24.86 20.71 -2.57
N THR A 81 25.87 21.54 -2.81
CA THR A 81 25.92 22.50 -3.92
C THR A 81 26.59 21.91 -5.17
N HIS A 82 26.81 20.59 -5.20
CA HIS A 82 27.43 19.91 -6.33
C HIS A 82 26.55 19.97 -7.57
N GLU A 83 27.19 19.93 -8.74
CA GLU A 83 26.51 19.83 -10.01
C GLU A 83 25.58 18.61 -10.03
N HIS A 84 24.40 18.79 -10.62
CA HIS A 84 23.46 17.70 -10.81
C HIS A 84 24.08 16.65 -11.74
N ILE A 85 24.19 15.42 -11.23
CA ILE A 85 24.58 14.26 -12.03
C ILE A 85 23.48 14.05 -13.09
N GLN A 86 23.89 13.93 -14.35
CA GLN A 86 22.99 13.54 -15.43
C GLN A 86 22.61 12.07 -15.27
N TRP A 87 21.32 11.79 -15.24
CA TRP A 87 20.84 10.40 -15.22
C TRP A 87 21.15 9.72 -16.56
N PRO A 88 21.50 8.42 -16.57
CA PRO A 88 21.66 7.67 -17.82
C PRO A 88 20.38 7.70 -18.66
N ALA A 89 20.51 7.89 -19.96
CA ALA A 89 19.36 8.00 -20.88
C ALA A 89 18.66 6.65 -21.10
N ASP A 90 19.34 5.54 -20.81
CA ASP A 90 18.94 4.16 -21.07
C ASP A 90 18.41 3.44 -19.82
N LEU A 91 18.02 4.18 -18.78
CA LEU A 91 17.41 3.58 -17.59
C LEU A 91 16.12 2.82 -17.96
N PRO A 92 15.99 1.54 -17.55
CA PRO A 92 14.79 0.77 -17.84
C PRO A 92 13.59 1.36 -17.11
N ARG A 93 12.47 1.47 -17.81
CA ARG A 93 11.19 1.89 -17.20
C ARG A 93 10.56 0.68 -16.49
N PRO A 94 10.18 0.79 -15.21
CA PRO A 94 9.46 -0.29 -14.53
C PRO A 94 8.06 -0.48 -15.13
N GLU A 95 7.63 -1.73 -15.21
CA GLU A 95 6.28 -2.10 -15.61
C GLU A 95 5.25 -1.81 -14.49
N LEU A 96 3.98 -1.67 -14.88
CA LEU A 96 2.89 -1.57 -13.92
C LEU A 96 2.48 -2.97 -13.49
N ALA A 97 2.19 -3.14 -12.20
CA ALA A 97 1.68 -4.40 -11.69
C ALA A 97 0.23 -4.63 -12.13
N ASP A 98 -0.09 -5.88 -12.51
CA ASP A 98 -1.46 -6.32 -12.77
C ASP A 98 -2.33 -6.20 -11.52
N ARG A 99 -3.63 -5.97 -11.71
CA ARG A 99 -4.55 -5.96 -10.58
C ARG A 99 -4.85 -7.38 -10.12
N PRO A 100 -5.06 -7.62 -8.81
CA PRO A 100 -5.32 -8.96 -8.32
C PRO A 100 -6.53 -9.67 -8.95
N TRP A 101 -7.55 -8.91 -9.40
CA TRP A 101 -8.73 -9.49 -10.05
C TRP A 101 -8.50 -9.90 -11.51
N GLU A 102 -7.46 -9.39 -12.17
CA GLU A 102 -7.10 -9.76 -13.55
C GLU A 102 -6.34 -11.10 -13.59
N THR A 103 -5.71 -11.50 -12.49
CA THR A 103 -4.87 -12.71 -12.38
C THR A 103 -5.44 -13.76 -11.43
N ALA A 104 -6.57 -13.48 -10.77
CA ALA A 104 -7.21 -14.38 -9.84
C ALA A 104 -7.80 -15.63 -10.54
N THR A 105 -7.72 -16.77 -9.86
CA THR A 105 -8.53 -17.94 -10.20
C THR A 105 -9.91 -17.80 -9.55
N TRP A 106 -10.91 -17.58 -10.40
CA TRP A 106 -12.30 -17.41 -9.98
C TRP A 106 -13.00 -18.75 -9.80
N SER A 107 -13.89 -18.84 -8.82
CA SER A 107 -14.71 -20.03 -8.57
C SER A 107 -16.17 -19.63 -8.41
N PRO A 108 -17.13 -20.40 -8.96
CA PRO A 108 -18.55 -20.09 -8.79
C PRO A 108 -18.96 -20.02 -7.32
N ILE A 109 -19.83 -19.07 -6.98
CA ILE A 109 -20.45 -19.01 -5.66
C ILE A 109 -21.59 -20.03 -5.63
N SER A 110 -21.40 -21.10 -4.84
CA SER A 110 -22.42 -22.13 -4.55
C SER A 110 -23.49 -21.64 -3.58
#